data_AF-A0AAF0F8H7-F1
#
_entry.id   AF-A0AAF0F8H7-F1
#
_cell.length_a   1.000
_cell.length_b   1.000
_cell.length_c   1.000
_cell.angle_alpha   90.00
_cell.angle_beta   90.00
_cell.angle_gamma   90.00
#
_symmetry.space_group_name_H-M   'P 1'
#
loop_
_entity.id
_entity.type
_entity.pdbx_description
1 polymer ?
#
loop_
_entity_poly.entity_id
_entity_poly.type
_entity_poly.pdbx_seq_one_letter_code
_entity_poly.pdbx_strand_id
1 'polypeptide(L)'
;MTLPYVVDAQTSLSPAELQVLHDQYESEAAAGHITTQTKFNYAWALIKSQNRQQMLQGVALLTDIYRSDPPRRRECLYYLSLGHYKLSNFDEAKRFNGLLLEREPNNLQAQSLNALIEKGIARGTCLC
;
A
#
# COMPACT_ATOMS: atom_id res chain seq x y z
N MET A 1 -0.89 16.08 3.45
CA MET A 1 -0.39 15.12 2.43
C MET A 1 -1.58 14.62 1.64
N THR A 2 -1.53 14.73 0.31
CA THR A 2 -2.53 14.22 -0.64
C THR A 2 -2.31 12.72 -0.86
N LEU A 3 -3.36 11.91 -0.77
CA LEU A 3 -3.28 10.47 -1.07
C LEU A 3 -3.04 10.27 -2.58
N PRO A 4 -2.21 9.28 -2.98
CA PRO A 4 -1.99 8.98 -4.39
C PRO A 4 -3.28 8.44 -5.03
N TYR A 5 -3.38 8.53 -6.34
CA TYR A 5 -4.43 7.83 -7.08
C TYR A 5 -4.02 6.39 -7.36
N VAL A 6 -5.00 5.54 -7.67
CA VAL A 6 -4.76 4.11 -7.98
C VAL A 6 -3.81 3.95 -9.19
N VAL A 7 -3.83 4.89 -10.14
CA VAL A 7 -2.90 4.91 -11.27
C VAL A 7 -1.43 5.00 -10.83
N ASP A 8 -1.14 5.73 -9.75
CA ASP A 8 0.23 5.86 -9.24
C ASP A 8 0.76 4.54 -8.66
N ALA A 9 -0.15 3.65 -8.23
CA ALA A 9 0.18 2.30 -7.77
C ALA A 9 0.53 1.35 -8.93
N GLN A 10 0.14 1.68 -10.16
CA GLN A 10 0.35 0.85 -11.36
C GLN A 10 1.69 1.15 -12.04
N THR A 11 2.22 2.36 -11.87
CA THR A 11 3.49 2.76 -12.49
C THR A 11 4.67 2.34 -11.63
N SER A 12 5.38 1.27 -11.98
CA SER A 12 6.59 0.87 -11.27
C SER A 12 7.68 1.95 -11.32
N LEU A 13 8.53 2.00 -10.28
CA LEU A 13 9.74 2.82 -10.27
C LEU A 13 10.79 2.21 -11.22
N SER A 14 11.72 3.03 -11.68
CA SER A 14 12.90 2.53 -12.37
C SER A 14 13.77 1.67 -11.43
N PRO A 15 14.56 0.73 -11.95
CA PRO A 15 15.46 -0.07 -11.12
C PRO A 15 16.42 0.78 -10.29
N ALA A 16 16.90 1.90 -10.84
CA ALA A 16 17.79 2.82 -10.13
C ALA A 16 17.09 3.51 -8.94
N GLU A 17 15.86 3.99 -9.11
CA GLU A 17 15.09 4.59 -8.01
C GLU A 17 14.78 3.58 -6.91
N LEU A 18 14.41 2.34 -7.30
CA LEU A 18 14.18 1.27 -6.32
C LEU A 18 15.46 0.94 -5.56
N GLN A 19 16.61 0.92 -6.24
CA GLN A 19 17.90 0.64 -5.61
C GLN A 19 18.27 1.70 -4.57
N VAL A 20 18.06 2.99 -4.88
CA VAL A 20 18.31 4.07 -3.91
C VAL A 20 17.50 3.90 -2.63
N LEU A 21 16.22 3.52 -2.76
CA LEU A 21 15.34 3.30 -1.60
C LEU A 21 15.74 2.05 -0.81
N HIS A 22 16.17 1.00 -1.50
CA HIS A 22 16.70 -0.21 -0.89
C HIS A 22 17.98 0.09 -0.10
N ASP A 23 18.94 0.80 -0.70
CA ASP A 23 20.22 1.11 -0.06
C ASP A 23 20.04 1.99 1.18
N GLN A 24 19.11 2.94 1.12
CA GLN A 24 18.75 3.74 2.29
C GLN A 24 18.14 2.86 3.41
N TYR A 25 17.25 1.94 3.06
CA TYR A 25 16.64 1.01 4.01
C TYR A 25 17.69 0.11 4.69
N GLU A 26 18.59 -0.49 3.91
CA GLU A 26 19.65 -1.37 4.41
C GLU A 26 20.67 -0.61 5.27
N SER A 27 21.04 0.61 4.86
CA SER A 27 21.94 1.48 5.63
C SER A 27 21.38 1.81 7.03
N GLU A 28 20.10 2.20 7.09
CA GLU A 28 19.42 2.46 8.36
C GLU A 28 19.24 1.18 9.20
N ALA A 29 18.97 0.04 8.56
CA ALA A 29 18.89 -1.25 9.22
C ALA A 29 20.24 -1.64 9.86
N ALA A 30 21.34 -1.45 9.14
CA ALA A 30 22.70 -1.67 9.64
C ALA A 30 23.08 -0.72 10.79
N ALA A 31 22.56 0.50 10.79
CA ALA A 31 22.69 1.45 11.90
C ALA A 31 21.82 1.10 13.12
N GLY A 32 20.97 0.06 13.04
CA GLY A 32 20.13 -0.43 14.12
C GLY A 32 18.79 0.32 14.29
N HIS A 33 18.50 1.30 13.44
CA HIS A 33 17.25 2.05 13.50
C HIS A 33 16.78 2.48 12.11
N ILE A 34 15.60 1.98 11.71
CA ILE A 34 14.92 2.37 10.47
C ILE A 34 13.84 3.39 10.80
N THR A 35 13.93 4.56 10.18
CA THR A 35 12.92 5.61 10.32
C THR A 35 11.60 5.18 9.67
N THR A 36 10.46 5.63 10.24
CA THR A 36 9.15 5.35 9.63
C THR A 36 9.09 5.81 8.18
N GLN A 37 9.69 6.95 7.87
CA GLN A 37 9.67 7.53 6.52
C GLN A 37 10.42 6.65 5.51
N THR A 38 11.63 6.19 5.84
CA THR A 38 12.40 5.28 4.98
C THR A 38 11.66 3.96 4.78
N LYS A 39 11.15 3.36 5.86
CA LYS A 39 10.34 2.13 5.79
C LYS A 39 9.10 2.32 4.90
N PHE A 40 8.40 3.45 5.03
CA PHE A 40 7.21 3.75 4.24
C PHE A 40 7.53 3.92 2.75
N ASN A 41 8.57 4.69 2.43
CA ASN A 41 9.00 4.95 1.04
C ASN A 41 9.39 3.65 0.34
N TYR A 42 10.17 2.81 1.02
CA TYR A 42 10.59 1.53 0.49
C TYR A 42 9.40 0.57 0.33
N ALA A 43 8.51 0.49 1.33
CA ALA A 43 7.30 -0.31 1.24
C ALA A 43 6.40 0.09 0.06
N TRP A 44 6.24 1.39 -0.18
CA TRP A 44 5.47 1.89 -1.31
C TRP A 44 6.10 1.54 -2.66
N ALA A 45 7.42 1.67 -2.77
CA ALA A 45 8.17 1.26 -3.96
C ALA A 45 7.96 -0.22 -4.30
N LEU A 46 8.00 -1.09 -3.28
CA LEU A 46 7.76 -2.51 -3.42
C LEU A 46 6.31 -2.84 -3.84
N ILE A 47 5.31 -2.14 -3.31
CA ILE A 47 3.91 -2.30 -3.72
C ILE A 47 3.71 -1.91 -5.19
N LYS A 48 4.44 -0.93 -5.70
CA LYS A 48 4.41 -0.51 -7.10
C LYS A 48 5.07 -1.52 -8.06
N SER A 49 5.81 -2.50 -7.53
CA SER A 49 6.42 -3.56 -8.34
C SER A 49 5.39 -4.46 -9.02
N GLN A 50 5.84 -5.19 -10.04
CA GLN A 50 5.11 -6.30 -10.66
C GLN A 50 5.45 -7.66 -9.99
N ASN A 51 6.52 -7.70 -9.20
CA ASN A 51 6.93 -8.91 -8.50
C ASN A 51 6.03 -9.14 -7.27
N ARG A 52 5.34 -10.28 -7.23
CA ARG A 52 4.42 -10.61 -6.14
C ARG A 52 5.11 -10.71 -4.77
N GLN A 53 6.34 -11.21 -4.70
CA GLN A 53 7.09 -11.30 -3.44
C GLN A 53 7.44 -9.91 -2.91
N GLN A 54 7.86 -9.00 -3.79
CA GLN A 54 8.11 -7.60 -3.41
C GLN A 54 6.81 -6.95 -2.91
N MET A 55 5.69 -7.13 -3.61
CA MET A 55 4.40 -6.59 -3.15
C MET A 55 4.01 -7.11 -1.76
N LEU A 56 4.21 -8.41 -1.49
CA LEU A 56 3.95 -9.00 -0.17
C LEU A 56 4.84 -8.38 0.92
N GLN A 57 6.14 -8.19 0.63
CA GLN A 57 7.07 -7.53 1.53
C GLN A 57 6.65 -6.07 1.80
N GLY A 58 6.26 -5.32 0.78
CA GLY A 58 5.78 -3.95 0.93
C GLY A 58 4.52 -3.86 1.82
N VAL A 59 3.56 -4.77 1.64
CA VAL A 59 2.38 -4.86 2.51
C VAL A 59 2.76 -5.19 3.96
N ALA A 60 3.73 -6.09 4.17
CA ALA A 60 4.21 -6.42 5.51
C ALA A 60 4.85 -5.22 6.21
N LEU A 61 5.69 -4.45 5.50
CA LEU A 61 6.31 -3.22 6.02
C LEU A 61 5.27 -2.15 6.38
N LEU A 62 4.26 -1.93 5.54
CA LEU A 62 3.17 -1.01 5.86
C LEU A 62 2.32 -1.48 7.05
N THR A 63 2.12 -2.79 7.19
CA THR A 63 1.39 -3.37 8.33
C THR A 63 2.13 -3.12 9.64
N ASP A 64 3.46 -3.21 9.61
CA ASP A 64 4.31 -2.89 10.77
C ASP A 64 4.23 -1.40 11.14
N ILE A 65 4.28 -0.49 10.16
CA ILE A 65 4.10 0.95 10.39
C ILE A 65 2.70 1.23 10.97
N TYR A 66 1.66 0.63 10.41
CA TYR A 66 0.28 0.80 10.90
C TYR A 66 0.13 0.42 12.39
N ARG A 67 0.86 -0.61 12.84
CA ARG A 67 0.84 -1.07 14.24
C ARG A 67 1.68 -0.16 15.15
N SER A 68 2.87 0.23 14.71
CA SER A 68 3.87 0.92 15.53
C SER A 68 3.77 2.45 15.53
N ASP A 69 3.15 3.08 14.53
CA ASP A 69 3.07 4.53 14.38
C ASP A 69 1.60 5.01 14.24
N PRO A 70 0.90 5.26 15.38
CA PRO A 70 -0.51 5.67 15.37
C PRO A 70 -0.81 6.92 14.51
N PRO A 71 0.01 8.00 14.53
CA PRO A 71 -0.16 9.14 13.64
C PRO A 71 -0.25 8.78 12.14
N ARG A 72 0.48 7.75 11.69
CA ARG A 72 0.50 7.34 10.27
C ARG A 72 -0.61 6.36 9.88
N ARG A 73 -1.43 5.89 10.83
CA ARG A 73 -2.47 4.88 10.56
C ARG A 73 -3.42 5.29 9.45
N ARG A 74 -3.85 6.54 9.44
CA ARG A 74 -4.80 7.07 8.44
C ARG A 74 -4.28 6.89 7.02
N GLU A 75 -3.03 7.25 6.77
CA GLU A 75 -2.40 7.07 5.46
C GLU A 75 -2.16 5.59 5.17
N CYS A 76 -1.68 4.82 6.15
CA CYS A 76 -1.44 3.39 6.00
C CYS A 76 -2.69 2.61 5.59
N LEU A 77 -3.90 2.98 6.06
CA LEU A 77 -5.16 2.34 5.64
C LEU A 77 -5.31 2.36 4.11
N TYR A 78 -5.06 3.51 3.48
CA TYR A 78 -5.19 3.65 2.04
C TYR A 78 -4.15 2.81 1.29
N TYR A 79 -2.89 2.89 1.71
CA TYR A 79 -1.79 2.17 1.04
C TYR A 79 -1.87 0.65 1.25
N LEU A 80 -2.31 0.18 2.43
CA LEU A 80 -2.60 -1.23 2.69
C LEU A 80 -3.72 -1.72 1.79
N SER A 81 -4.82 -0.95 1.68
CA SER A 81 -5.91 -1.29 0.77
C SER A 81 -5.42 -1.44 -0.68
N LEU A 82 -4.57 -0.53 -1.16
CA LEU A 82 -3.99 -0.61 -2.50
C LEU A 82 -3.12 -1.85 -2.68
N GLY A 83 -2.24 -2.13 -1.71
CA GLY A 83 -1.37 -3.30 -1.76
C GLY A 83 -2.16 -4.61 -1.79
N HIS A 84 -3.19 -4.74 -0.95
CA HIS A 84 -4.08 -5.89 -0.95
C HIS A 84 -4.88 -6.02 -2.25
N TYR A 85 -5.37 -4.91 -2.80
CA TYR A 85 -6.05 -4.90 -4.09
C TYR A 85 -5.14 -5.40 -5.23
N LYS A 86 -3.88 -4.93 -5.29
CA LYS A 86 -2.89 -5.41 -6.29
C LYS A 86 -2.56 -6.89 -6.14
N LEU A 87 -2.62 -7.42 -4.92
CA LEU A 87 -2.41 -8.85 -4.64
C LEU A 87 -3.65 -9.72 -4.90
N SER A 88 -4.75 -9.10 -5.37
CA SER A 88 -6.09 -9.71 -5.52
C SER A 88 -6.69 -10.21 -4.19
N ASN A 89 -6.21 -9.70 -3.06
CA ASN A 89 -6.80 -9.94 -1.75
C ASN A 89 -7.89 -8.90 -1.49
N PHE A 90 -9.04 -9.08 -2.14
CA PHE A 90 -10.12 -8.09 -2.14
C PHE A 90 -10.81 -7.93 -0.79
N ASP A 91 -10.85 -8.98 0.03
CA ASP A 91 -11.45 -8.93 1.38
C ASP A 91 -10.68 -7.96 2.28
N GLU A 92 -9.36 -8.10 2.33
CA GLU A 92 -8.51 -7.19 3.11
C GLU A 92 -8.48 -5.79 2.51
N ALA A 93 -8.47 -5.67 1.17
CA ALA A 93 -8.56 -4.38 0.51
C ALA A 93 -9.84 -3.64 0.92
N LYS A 94 -10.99 -4.30 0.84
CA LYS A 94 -12.29 -3.74 1.24
C LYS A 94 -12.30 -3.36 2.72
N ARG A 95 -11.76 -4.21 3.59
CA ARG A 95 -11.68 -3.97 5.03
C ARG A 95 -10.90 -2.69 5.35
N PHE A 96 -9.68 -2.56 4.83
CA PHE A 96 -8.86 -1.37 5.10
C PHE A 96 -9.43 -0.09 4.49
N ASN A 97 -9.96 -0.15 3.26
CA ASN A 97 -10.58 1.01 2.62
C ASN A 97 -11.86 1.45 3.33
N GLY A 98 -12.66 0.49 3.80
CA GLY A 98 -13.88 0.76 4.58
C GLY A 98 -13.58 1.54 5.85
N LEU A 99 -12.56 1.13 6.61
CA LEU A 99 -12.12 1.88 7.80
C LEU A 99 -11.71 3.33 7.51
N LEU A 100 -11.19 3.61 6.31
CA LEU A 100 -10.89 4.97 5.89
C LEU A 100 -12.16 5.74 5.53
N LEU A 101 -13.08 5.12 4.77
CA LEU A 101 -14.35 5.73 4.35
C LEU A 101 -15.31 5.99 5.51
N GLU A 102 -15.29 5.17 6.56
CA GLU A 102 -16.05 5.41 7.80
C GLU A 102 -15.67 6.75 8.45
N ARG A 103 -14.38 7.14 8.34
CA ARG A 103 -13.85 8.37 8.92
C ARG A 103 -13.90 9.54 7.94
N GLU A 104 -13.68 9.25 6.66
CA GLU A 104 -13.59 10.23 5.58
C GLU A 104 -14.49 9.83 4.42
N PRO A 105 -15.83 9.93 4.58
CA PRO A 105 -16.77 9.44 3.59
C PRO A 105 -16.67 10.16 2.25
N ASN A 106 -16.20 11.41 2.24
CA ASN A 106 -16.01 12.23 1.04
C ASN A 106 -14.62 12.09 0.40
N ASN A 107 -13.82 11.10 0.82
CA ASN A 107 -12.48 10.88 0.27
C ASN A 107 -12.57 10.25 -1.13
N LEU A 108 -12.38 11.08 -2.16
CA LEU A 108 -12.52 10.67 -3.57
C LEU A 108 -11.57 9.53 -3.97
N GLN A 109 -10.35 9.52 -3.42
CA GLN A 109 -9.38 8.46 -3.68
C GLN A 109 -9.84 7.12 -3.11
N ALA A 110 -10.35 7.11 -1.88
CA ALA A 110 -10.89 5.93 -1.23
C ALA A 110 -12.18 5.44 -1.90
N GLN A 111 -13.07 6.34 -2.33
CA GLN A 111 -14.27 5.98 -3.08
C GLN A 111 -13.92 5.35 -4.44
N SER A 112 -12.98 5.94 -5.16
CA SER A 112 -12.50 5.42 -6.45
C SER A 112 -11.89 4.03 -6.30
N LEU A 113 -11.09 3.82 -5.25
CA LEU A 113 -10.54 2.50 -4.93
C LEU A 113 -11.64 1.49 -4.56
N ASN A 114 -12.66 1.91 -3.81
CA ASN A 114 -13.78 1.04 -3.45
C ASN A 114 -14.49 0.49 -4.69
N ALA A 115 -14.77 1.35 -5.68
CA ALA A 115 -15.42 0.94 -6.93
C ALA A 115 -14.57 -0.06 -7.73
N LEU A 116 -13.24 0.05 -7.69
CA LEU A 116 -12.33 -0.91 -8.32
C LEU A 116 -12.31 -2.24 -7.58
N ILE A 117 -12.28 -2.22 -6.25
CA ILE A 117 -12.35 -3.43 -5.41
C ILE A 117 -13.66 -4.18 -5.69
N GLU A 118 -14.81 -3.48 -5.70
CA GLU A 118 -16.12 -4.08 -5.98
C GLU A 118 -16.18 -4.70 -7.38
N LYS A 119 -15.63 -4.03 -8.40
CA LYS A 119 -15.48 -4.60 -9.74
C LYS A 119 -14.59 -5.85 -9.74
N GLY A 120 -13.51 -5.86 -8.96
CA GLY A 120 -12.62 -7.01 -8.82
C GLY A 120 -13.34 -8.22 -8.20
N ILE A 121 -14.08 -7.99 -7.11
CA ILE A 121 -14.89 -9.01 -6.44
C ILE A 121 -15.92 -9.59 -7.42
N ALA A 122 -16.73 -8.74 -8.06
CA ALA A 122 -17.79 -9.17 -8.96
C ALA A 122 -17.28 -10.00 -10.16
N ARG A 123 -16.06 -9.74 -10.64
CA ARG A 123 -15.42 -10.56 -11.67
C ARG A 123 -14.96 -11.92 -11.13
N GLY A 124 -14.48 -11.96 -9.90
CA GLY A 124 -14.04 -13.20 -9.24
C GLY A 124 -15.19 -14.15 -8.89
N THR A 125 -16.35 -13.61 -8.47
CA THR A 125 -17.55 -14.42 -8.15
C THR A 125 -18.31 -14.94 -9.38
N CYS A 126 -18.02 -14.45 -10.59
CA CYS A 126 -18.66 -14.93 -11.82
C CYS A 126 -17.97 -16.18 -12.42
N LEU A 127 -16.92 -16.69 -11.78
CA LEU A 127 -16.16 -17.89 -12.19
C LEU A 127 -16.57 -19.16 -11.39
N CYS A 128 -17.72 -19.12 -10.71
CA CYS A 128 -18.31 -20.24 -9.97
C CYS A 128 -19.62 -20.66 -10.63
#